data_AF-A0A7X7WK69-F1
#
_entry.id   AF-A0A7X7WK69-F1
#
_cell.length_a   1.000
_cell.length_b   1.000
_cell.length_c   1.000
_cell.angle_alpha   90.00
_cell.angle_beta   90.00
_cell.angle_gamma   90.00
#
_symmetry.space_group_name_H-M   'P 1'
#
loop_
_entity.id
_entity.type
_entity.pdbx_description
1 polymer ?
#
loop_
_entity_poly.entity_id
_entity_poly.type
_entity_poly.pdbx_seq_one_letter_code
_entity_poly.pdbx_strand_id
1 'polypeptide(L)'
;MAQRERWGTKIGLILAMAGNAVGLGNFLRFPVQAAQNGGGAFMIPYFVAFLLLGIPLMWLEWGMGRYGGKFGHGSAPGMFDVMWKNPISKYIGAAGLFISSVILIYYTYIES
;
A
#
# COMPACT_ATOMS: atom_id res chain seq x y z
N MET A 1 24.06 -15.56 1.03
CA MET A 1 22.78 -14.81 0.93
C MET A 1 22.95 -13.52 1.70
N ALA A 2 22.67 -12.35 1.10
CA ALA A 2 22.76 -11.07 1.80
C ALA A 2 21.78 -11.05 2.99
N GLN A 3 22.22 -10.55 4.15
CA GLN A 3 21.38 -10.41 5.33
C GLN A 3 20.25 -9.41 5.03
N ARG A 4 18.99 -9.84 5.16
CA ARG A 4 17.83 -8.98 4.91
C ARG A 4 17.82 -7.81 5.89
N GLU A 5 17.67 -6.60 5.36
CA GLU A 5 17.51 -5.39 6.16
C GLU A 5 16.25 -5.46 7.03
N ARG A 6 16.34 -4.87 8.22
CA ARG A 6 15.26 -4.80 9.20
C ARG A 6 15.16 -3.39 9.75
N TRP A 7 13.95 -3.01 10.15
CA TRP A 7 13.70 -1.75 10.83
C TRP A 7 14.50 -1.66 12.13
N GLY A 8 15.27 -0.59 12.30
CA GLY A 8 16.09 -0.38 13.49
C GLY A 8 15.26 -0.15 14.77
N THR A 9 14.10 0.50 14.65
CA THR A 9 13.19 0.73 15.77
C THR A 9 11.72 0.59 15.35
N LYS A 10 10.85 0.27 16.33
CA LYS A 10 9.39 0.23 16.11
C LYS A 10 8.83 1.59 15.72
N ILE A 11 9.32 2.66 16.34
CA ILE A 11 8.89 4.04 16.04
C ILE A 11 9.30 4.41 14.62
N GLY A 12 10.53 4.08 14.21
CA GLY A 12 10.99 4.31 12.83
C GLY A 12 10.14 3.57 11.79
N LEU A 13 9.74 2.33 12.08
CA LEU A 13 8.78 1.59 11.25
C LEU A 13 7.42 2.30 11.16
N ILE A 14 6.85 2.72 12.29
CA ILE A 14 5.55 3.39 12.32
C ILE A 14 5.60 4.69 11.52
N LEU A 15 6.65 5.49 11.71
CA LEU A 15 6.81 6.76 11.00
C LEU A 15 7.04 6.57 9.50
N ALA A 16 7.84 5.57 9.09
CA ALA A 16 8.03 5.25 7.68
C ALA A 16 6.72 4.83 7.00
N MET A 17 5.89 4.06 7.68
CA MET A 17 4.60 3.61 7.15
C MET A 17 3.54 4.72 7.18
N ALA A 18 3.55 5.57 8.22
CA ALA A 18 2.72 6.76 8.27
C ALA A 18 3.08 7.73 7.14
N GLY A 19 4.37 7.95 6.88
CA GLY A 19 4.84 8.77 5.75
C GLY A 19 4.51 8.16 4.38
N ASN A 20 4.48 6.82 4.26
CA ASN A 20 4.02 6.15 3.04
C ASN A 20 2.52 6.41 2.77
N ALA A 21 1.68 6.44 3.81
CA ALA A 21 0.25 6.66 3.68
C ALA A 21 -0.15 8.15 3.63
N VAL A 22 0.59 9.02 4.31
CA VAL A 22 0.29 10.45 4.42
C VAL A 22 0.99 11.24 3.33
N GLY A 23 0.24 11.64 2.30
CA GLY A 23 0.77 12.43 1.19
C GLY A 23 -0.27 13.34 0.52
N LEU A 24 -0.07 13.64 -0.76
CA LEU A 24 -0.94 14.52 -1.58
C LEU A 24 -2.41 14.05 -1.59
N GLY A 25 -2.64 12.74 -1.42
CA GLY A 25 -3.99 12.19 -1.30
C GLY A 25 -4.79 12.81 -0.15
N ASN A 26 -4.17 13.04 1.01
CA ASN A 26 -4.87 13.59 2.18
C ASN A 26 -5.08 15.10 2.07
N PHE A 27 -4.14 15.83 1.48
CA PHE A 27 -4.20 17.29 1.42
C PHE A 27 -4.89 17.83 0.18
N LEU A 28 -4.79 17.14 -0.96
CA LEU A 28 -5.38 17.59 -2.23
C LEU A 28 -6.60 16.77 -2.62
N ARG A 29 -6.48 15.44 -2.65
CA ARG A 29 -7.56 14.59 -3.18
C ARG A 29 -8.75 14.48 -2.22
N PHE A 30 -8.51 14.29 -0.93
CA PHE A 30 -9.59 14.11 0.05
C PHE A 30 -10.51 15.33 0.16
N PRO A 31 -10.01 16.58 0.29
CA PRO A 31 -10.90 17.76 0.35
C PRO A 31 -11.72 17.94 -0.92
N VAL A 32 -11.14 17.70 -2.11
CA VAL A 32 -11.85 17.77 -3.39
C VAL A 32 -12.96 16.73 -3.46
N GLN A 33 -12.66 15.47 -3.10
CA GLN A 33 -13.65 14.40 -3.10
C GLN A 33 -14.76 14.66 -2.07
N ALA A 34 -14.42 15.14 -0.87
CA ALA A 34 -15.41 15.49 0.13
C ALA A 34 -16.31 16.62 -0.36
N ALA A 35 -15.75 17.72 -0.87
CA ALA A 35 -16.52 18.85 -1.36
C ALA A 35 -17.45 18.49 -2.53
N GLN A 36 -16.96 17.70 -3.49
CA GLN A 36 -17.75 17.29 -4.67
C GLN A 36 -18.88 16.30 -4.34
N ASN A 37 -18.73 15.51 -3.28
CA ASN A 37 -19.69 14.48 -2.89
C ASN A 37 -20.57 14.89 -1.68
N GLY A 38 -20.84 16.19 -1.51
CA GLY A 38 -21.76 16.68 -0.49
C GLY A 38 -21.18 16.80 0.93
N GLY A 39 -19.86 16.92 1.04
CA GLY A 39 -19.14 17.23 2.29
C GLY A 39 -19.38 16.19 3.38
N GLY A 40 -20.25 16.52 4.33
CA GLY A 40 -20.64 15.62 5.42
C GLY A 40 -21.31 14.34 4.94
N ALA A 41 -22.05 14.36 3.83
CA ALA A 41 -22.67 13.16 3.27
C ALA A 41 -21.64 12.13 2.79
N PHE A 42 -20.49 12.59 2.26
CA PHE A 42 -19.39 11.73 1.84
C PHE A 42 -18.69 11.02 3.01
N MET A 43 -18.76 11.57 4.22
CA MET A 43 -18.10 10.98 5.39
C MET A 43 -18.70 9.63 5.78
N ILE A 44 -20.00 9.41 5.58
CA ILE A 44 -20.67 8.15 5.93
C ILE A 44 -20.09 6.98 5.11
N PRO A 45 -20.14 6.98 3.76
CA PRO A 45 -19.53 5.92 2.97
C PRO A 45 -18.01 5.87 3.13
N TYR A 46 -17.34 7.00 3.39
CA TYR A 46 -15.90 7.02 3.68
C TYR A 46 -15.55 6.19 4.91
N PHE A 47 -16.23 6.38 6.05
CA PHE A 47 -15.95 5.61 7.26
C PHE A 47 -16.36 4.15 7.13
N VAL A 48 -17.46 3.85 6.43
CA VAL A 48 -17.87 2.47 6.15
C VAL A 48 -16.79 1.76 5.31
N ALA A 49 -16.30 2.39 4.25
CA ALA A 49 -15.22 1.84 3.43
C ALA A 49 -13.90 1.74 4.21
N PHE A 50 -13.59 2.71 5.08
CA PHE A 50 -12.40 2.65 5.93
C PHE A 50 -12.42 1.43 6.87
N LEU A 51 -13.56 1.16 7.52
CA LEU A 51 -13.70 0.05 8.45
C LEU A 51 -13.76 -1.31 7.74
N LEU A 52 -14.47 -1.40 6.62
CA LEU A 52 -14.70 -2.68 5.94
C LEU A 52 -13.62 -3.04 4.91
N LEU A 53 -12.94 -2.04 4.33
CA LEU A 53 -11.92 -2.25 3.30
C LEU A 53 -10.56 -1.74 3.76
N GLY A 54 -10.48 -0.50 4.26
CA GLY A 54 -9.20 0.13 4.63
C GLY A 54 -8.42 -0.67 5.67
N ILE A 55 -9.01 -0.92 6.84
CA ILE A 55 -8.35 -1.65 7.93
C ILE A 55 -8.04 -3.11 7.54
N PRO A 56 -8.99 -3.90 7.00
CA PRO A 56 -8.73 -5.29 6.65
C PRO A 56 -7.67 -5.46 5.56
N LEU A 57 -7.69 -4.62 4.52
CA LEU A 57 -6.69 -4.67 3.46
C LEU A 57 -5.30 -4.28 3.97
N MET A 58 -5.20 -3.27 4.84
CA MET A 58 -3.92 -2.89 5.45
C MET A 58 -3.31 -4.05 6.27
N TRP A 59 -4.12 -4.75 7.08
CA TRP A 59 -3.65 -5.93 7.81
C TRP A 59 -3.23 -7.07 6.89
N LEU A 60 -3.98 -7.28 5.80
CA LEU A 60 -3.66 -8.30 4.80
C LEU A 60 -2.32 -7.99 4.13
N GLU A 61 -2.09 -6.76 3.65
CA GLU A 61 -0.84 -6.34 3.03
C GLU A 61 0.36 -6.46 3.97
N TRP A 62 0.21 -6.02 5.22
CA TRP A 62 1.26 -6.19 6.24
C TRP A 62 1.54 -7.67 6.53
N GLY A 63 0.50 -8.49 6.59
CA GLY A 63 0.60 -9.94 6.75
C GLY A 63 1.38 -10.59 5.61
N MET A 64 1.01 -10.27 4.36
CA MET A 64 1.68 -10.77 3.15
C MET A 64 3.16 -10.32 3.10
N GLY A 65 3.43 -9.04 3.36
CA GLY A 65 4.77 -8.48 3.36
C GLY A 65 5.68 -9.12 4.41
N ARG A 66 5.17 -9.34 5.62
CA ARG A 66 5.90 -10.04 6.69
C ARG A 66 6.09 -11.52 6.38
N TYR A 67 5.09 -12.18 5.80
CA TYR A 67 5.18 -13.58 5.40
C TYR A 67 6.21 -13.78 4.30
N GLY A 68 6.10 -13.08 3.17
CA GLY A 68 7.08 -13.16 2.07
C GLY A 68 8.49 -12.73 2.50
N GLY A 69 8.59 -11.78 3.43
CA GLY A 69 9.87 -11.38 4.02
C GLY A 69 10.60 -12.48 4.78
N LYS A 70 9.89 -13.46 5.36
CA LYS A 70 10.51 -14.65 6.00
C LYS A 70 11.23 -15.54 4.97
N PHE A 71 10.75 -15.54 3.73
CA PHE A 71 11.31 -16.33 2.62
C PHE A 71 12.29 -15.51 1.76
N GLY A 72 12.66 -14.29 2.20
CA GLY A 72 13.60 -13.45 1.47
C GLY A 72 12.99 -12.63 0.33
N HIS A 73 11.68 -12.69 0.11
CA HIS A 73 11.01 -11.92 -0.95
C HIS A 73 10.54 -10.54 -0.43
N GLY A 74 10.88 -9.48 -1.15
CA GLY A 74 10.50 -8.09 -0.82
C GLY A 74 9.54 -7.47 -1.84
N SER A 75 9.31 -8.13 -2.97
CA SER A 75 8.46 -7.64 -4.06
C SER A 75 7.20 -8.47 -4.21
N ALA A 76 6.13 -7.86 -4.73
CA ALA A 76 4.84 -8.52 -4.92
C ALA A 76 4.92 -9.85 -5.70
N PRO A 77 5.63 -9.98 -6.85
CA PRO A 77 5.76 -11.27 -7.55
C PRO A 77 6.34 -12.39 -6.69
N GLY A 78 7.36 -12.07 -5.90
CA GLY A 78 8.00 -13.05 -5.01
C GLY A 78 7.13 -13.41 -3.81
N MET A 79 6.35 -12.46 -3.27
CA MET A 79 5.41 -12.76 -2.19
C MET A 79 4.27 -13.66 -2.68
N PHE A 80 3.70 -13.38 -3.86
CA PHE A 80 2.62 -14.18 -4.43
C PHE A 80 3.05 -15.60 -4.81
N ASP A 81 4.28 -15.80 -5.31
CA ASP A 81 4.82 -17.13 -5.62
C ASP A 81 4.89 -18.04 -4.38
N VAL A 82 5.24 -17.47 -3.22
CA VAL A 82 5.31 -18.23 -1.96
C VAL A 82 3.92 -18.56 -1.41
N MET A 83 2.94 -17.68 -1.61
CA MET A 83 1.56 -17.89 -1.12
C MET A 83 0.77 -18.83 -2.03
N TRP A 84 0.94 -18.72 -3.35
CA TRP A 84 0.27 -19.55 -4.32
C TRP A 84 1.26 -20.07 -5.37
N LYS A 85 1.56 -21.37 -5.27
CA LYS A 85 2.51 -22.07 -6.15
C LYS A 85 1.91 -22.33 -7.54
N ASN A 86 1.63 -21.26 -8.27
CA ASN A 86 1.17 -21.28 -9.66
C ASN A 86 1.95 -20.20 -10.44
N PRO A 87 2.44 -20.48 -11.67
CA PRO A 87 3.13 -19.46 -12.49
C PRO A 87 2.32 -18.17 -12.69
N ILE A 88 0.99 -18.23 -12.69
CA ILE A 88 0.09 -17.06 -12.81
C ILE A 88 0.29 -16.06 -11.66
N SER A 89 0.63 -16.54 -10.45
CA SER A 89 0.81 -15.70 -9.25
C SER A 89 1.89 -14.64 -9.44
N LYS A 90 2.96 -14.97 -10.18
CA LYS A 90 4.06 -14.04 -10.51
C LYS A 90 3.60 -12.91 -11.40
N TYR A 91 2.76 -13.21 -12.39
CA TYR A 91 2.21 -12.22 -13.31
C TYR A 91 1.24 -11.27 -12.59
N ILE A 92 0.41 -11.80 -11.68
CA ILE A 92 -0.47 -10.97 -10.83
C ILE A 92 0.37 -10.03 -9.96
N GLY A 93 1.43 -10.55 -9.33
CA GLY A 93 2.34 -9.70 -8.56
C GLY A 93 3.09 -8.67 -9.39
N ALA A 94 3.45 -9.02 -10.63
CA ALA A 94 4.12 -8.11 -11.55
C ALA A 94 3.20 -6.96 -11.99
N ALA A 95 1.89 -7.23 -12.17
CA ALA A 95 0.90 -6.19 -12.42
C ALA A 95 0.83 -5.16 -11.27
N GLY A 96 0.92 -5.62 -10.02
CA GLY A 96 0.98 -4.71 -8.85
C GLY A 96 2.20 -3.78 -8.86
N LEU A 97 3.38 -4.29 -9.25
CA LEU A 97 4.56 -3.46 -9.44
C LEU A 97 4.38 -2.45 -10.56
N PHE A 98 3.80 -2.87 -11.69
CA PHE A 98 3.54 -1.98 -12.82
C PHE A 98 2.62 -0.82 -12.44
N ILE A 99 1.52 -1.09 -11.74
CA ILE A 99 0.59 -0.06 -11.24
C ILE A 99 1.33 0.93 -10.34
N SER A 100 2.16 0.43 -9.43
CA SER A 100 2.93 1.27 -8.50
C SER A 100 3.92 2.17 -9.24
N SER A 101 4.61 1.64 -10.26
CA SER A 101 5.55 2.42 -11.09
C SER A 101 4.85 3.51 -11.90
N VAL A 102 3.67 3.23 -12.47
CA VAL A 102 2.89 4.24 -13.20
C VAL A 102 2.44 5.36 -12.26
N ILE A 103 2.01 5.00 -11.04
CA ILE A 103 1.64 5.99 -10.02
C ILE A 103 2.81 6.87 -9.66
N LEU A 104 3.99 6.28 -9.46
CA LEU A 104 5.21 7.01 -9.12
C LEU A 104 5.54 8.09 -10.15
N ILE A 105 5.44 7.80 -11.45
CA ILE A 105 5.82 8.75 -12.52
C ILE A 105 5.04 10.07 -12.42
N TYR A 106 3.71 10.01 -12.37
CA TYR A 106 2.91 11.25 -12.30
C TYR A 106 2.93 11.87 -10.90
N TYR A 107 3.04 11.04 -9.85
CA TYR A 107 3.05 11.55 -8.48
C TYR A 107 4.31 12.38 -8.21
N THR A 108 5.48 11.90 -8.66
CA THR A 108 6.73 12.67 -8.57
C THR A 108 6.68 13.94 -9.41
N TYR A 109 6.03 13.92 -10.58
CA TYR A 109 5.87 15.12 -11.41
C TYR A 109 5.00 16.19 -10.73
N ILE A 110 3.95 15.81 -9.99
CA ILE A 110 3.12 16.77 -9.24
C ILE A 110 3.85 17.29 -7.99
N GLU A 111 4.74 16.49 -7.41
CA GLU A 111 5.55 16.87 -6.25
C GLU A 111 6.68 17.86 -6.59
N SER A 112 7.21 17.79 -7.82
CA SER A 112 8.33 18.62 -8.32
C SER A 112 7.88 20.00 -8.79
#